data_AF-A0A168A1W9-F1
#
_entry.id   AF-A0A168A1W9-F1
#
_cell.length_a   1.000
_cell.length_b   1.000
_cell.length_c   1.000
_cell.angle_alpha   90.00
_cell.angle_beta   90.00
_cell.angle_gamma   90.00
#
_symmetry.space_group_name_H-M   'P 1'
#
loop_
_entity.id
_entity.type
_entity.pdbx_description
1 polymer ?
#
loop_
_entity_poly.entity_id
_entity_poly.type
_entity_poly.pdbx_seq_one_letter_code
_entity_poly.pdbx_strand_id
1 'polypeptide(L)'
;MAPSFRALATLGLAKQSATSARLASSAYSTAMRTNAFSPAARPTVSMKLALSRISPFRRTYADAVSKVKPGKLRRTLRWAWRLTYLSTAGVVGYTCYIVYQDRHPEPQFAPDPSKKTLVILGTGWGSVALLKKLDTENYNVVVVSPRNYFLFTPLLPSCTTGTIEHRSIMEPVRAILRHKKAAVKFYEAEASSIDPDRKIIKVVDSSEIKGATSETEIPYDMLVIGVGAENATFGIPGVREHSCFLKEIGDAQQIRKKIMDCVETAAFKGQSPQEVDRLMHMVVVGGGPTGVEFAGELQDFFEEDIKKLVPEISDRFKVTLIEALPNVLPSFSKQLIDYTENTLREEKIDIKTKTMVKKVTDVSVEAEISRPDGSKERVTIPYGLLVWATGNAVRPIVKDLMSKIPAQKDSRRGLAVNEYLVVQGTRDIWAIGDCAVAGYAPTAQVASQEGNFLGRLFNNMAKTENHETRIQELSSRMNIQAGDSAEAAHEIESLERQLRRIKDIKPFRYSHQGSLAYIGSEKAVADVSWWNGNFATGGSMTYLFWRSAYLSMCFSTRNRVLVILDWLKSKVFGRDVSRE
;
A
#
# COMPACT_ATOMS: atom_id res chain seq x y z
N MET A 1 34.26 -38.11 -33.07
CA MET A 1 33.95 -38.11 -34.51
C MET A 1 32.50 -38.50 -34.70
N ALA A 2 31.64 -37.52 -35.05
CA ALA A 2 30.38 -37.76 -35.77
C ALA A 2 30.72 -38.08 -37.25
N PRO A 3 29.80 -38.39 -38.20
CA PRO A 3 28.33 -38.21 -38.20
C PRO A 3 27.52 -39.36 -38.85
N SER A 4 26.18 -39.32 -38.90
CA SER A 4 25.33 -39.06 -40.12
C SER A 4 24.11 -40.02 -40.05
N PHE A 5 22.87 -39.78 -40.53
CA PHE A 5 22.39 -39.22 -41.79
C PHE A 5 20.92 -38.71 -41.72
N ARG A 6 20.60 -37.81 -42.67
CA ARG A 6 19.29 -37.23 -43.06
C ARG A 6 18.37 -38.22 -43.80
N ALA A 7 17.07 -37.93 -43.85
CA ALA A 7 16.27 -38.10 -45.08
C ALA A 7 15.08 -37.12 -45.16
N LEU A 8 14.99 -36.43 -46.31
CA LEU A 8 13.88 -35.64 -46.84
C LEU A 8 12.88 -36.56 -47.56
N ALA A 9 11.60 -36.20 -47.59
CA ALA A 9 10.64 -36.71 -48.58
C ALA A 9 9.73 -35.58 -49.10
N THR A 10 9.65 -35.49 -50.42
CA THR A 10 8.88 -34.54 -51.22
C THR A 10 8.06 -35.30 -52.27
N LEU A 11 6.79 -34.87 -52.46
CA LEU A 11 5.97 -34.85 -53.70
C LEU A 11 5.70 -36.20 -54.42
N GLY A 12 4.51 -36.55 -54.95
CA GLY A 12 3.23 -35.88 -55.16
C GLY A 12 2.41 -36.60 -56.25
N LEU A 13 1.15 -36.16 -56.43
CA LEU A 13 0.26 -36.20 -57.62
C LEU A 13 -0.73 -37.36 -57.86
N ALA A 14 -2.03 -36.99 -57.83
CA ALA A 14 -3.00 -36.99 -58.95
C ALA A 14 -4.37 -36.44 -58.45
N LYS A 15 -5.35 -35.92 -59.21
CA LYS A 15 -5.49 -35.08 -60.43
C LYS A 15 -7.03 -34.91 -60.64
N GLN A 16 -7.52 -33.73 -61.10
CA GLN A 16 -8.77 -33.39 -61.85
C GLN A 16 -9.61 -32.25 -61.19
N SER A 17 -9.54 -31.00 -61.70
CA SER A 17 -10.41 -30.32 -62.70
C SER A 17 -11.87 -30.13 -62.24
N ALA A 18 -12.52 -28.95 -62.24
CA ALA A 18 -12.45 -27.80 -63.14
C ALA A 18 -13.07 -26.51 -62.51
N THR A 19 -12.62 -25.35 -63.02
CA THR A 19 -13.25 -23.99 -63.23
C THR A 19 -14.73 -23.77 -62.84
N SER A 20 -15.26 -22.59 -62.43
CA SER A 20 -14.83 -21.19 -62.48
C SER A 20 -15.87 -20.24 -61.82
N ALA A 21 -15.39 -19.12 -61.25
CA ALA A 21 -15.94 -17.74 -61.24
C ALA A 21 -17.23 -17.31 -60.48
N ARG A 22 -16.97 -16.41 -59.51
CA ARG A 22 -17.53 -15.05 -59.24
C ARG A 22 -18.96 -14.81 -58.68
N LEU A 23 -18.91 -14.02 -57.59
CA LEU A 23 -19.70 -12.83 -57.20
C LEU A 23 -20.98 -12.98 -56.34
N ALA A 24 -20.98 -12.11 -55.31
CA ALA A 24 -22.09 -11.34 -54.73
C ALA A 24 -22.79 -11.83 -53.45
N SER A 25 -22.72 -10.93 -52.46
CA SER A 25 -23.55 -10.64 -51.29
C SER A 25 -25.01 -11.15 -51.25
N SER A 26 -25.48 -11.52 -50.06
CA SER A 26 -26.84 -11.22 -49.59
C SER A 26 -27.01 -11.41 -48.07
N ALA A 27 -27.82 -10.53 -47.50
CA ALA A 27 -28.23 -10.42 -46.10
C ALA A 27 -29.17 -11.54 -45.62
N TYR A 28 -29.29 -11.69 -44.30
CA TYR A 28 -30.31 -12.51 -43.64
C TYR A 28 -31.50 -11.64 -43.20
N SER A 29 -32.71 -12.04 -43.61
CA SER A 29 -33.98 -11.40 -43.30
C SER A 29 -34.70 -12.02 -42.10
N THR A 30 -35.55 -11.19 -41.49
CA THR A 30 -36.61 -11.48 -40.53
C THR A 30 -37.69 -12.40 -41.10
N ALA A 31 -38.32 -13.22 -40.24
CA ALA A 31 -39.58 -13.91 -40.54
C ALA A 31 -40.51 -13.95 -39.32
N MET A 32 -41.72 -13.42 -39.50
CA MET A 32 -42.89 -13.58 -38.63
C MET A 32 -43.53 -14.97 -38.83
N ARG A 33 -44.21 -15.48 -37.80
CA ARG A 33 -45.21 -16.55 -37.92
C ARG A 33 -46.49 -16.21 -37.14
N THR A 34 -47.62 -16.39 -37.82
CA THR A 34 -49.01 -16.34 -37.37
C THR A 34 -49.62 -17.76 -37.38
N ASN A 35 -50.68 -17.99 -36.59
CA ASN A 35 -51.73 -19.03 -36.71
C ASN A 35 -52.80 -18.68 -35.64
N ALA A 36 -54.03 -18.22 -35.90
CA ALA A 36 -55.21 -18.78 -36.59
C ALA A 36 -56.04 -19.77 -35.73
N PHE A 37 -57.28 -19.40 -35.34
CA PHE A 37 -58.47 -20.27 -35.24
C PHE A 37 -59.78 -19.45 -35.20
N SER A 38 -60.82 -20.00 -35.84
CA SER A 38 -62.07 -19.39 -36.39
C SER A 38 -63.30 -19.33 -35.43
N PRO A 39 -64.43 -18.67 -35.83
CA PRO A 39 -65.61 -18.41 -34.99
C PRO A 39 -66.87 -19.25 -35.36
N ALA A 40 -67.92 -19.19 -34.52
CA ALA A 40 -69.30 -19.62 -34.83
C ALA A 40 -70.36 -18.70 -34.17
N ALA A 41 -71.53 -18.56 -34.78
CA ALA A 41 -72.49 -17.47 -34.59
C ALA A 41 -73.94 -17.89 -34.27
N ARG A 42 -74.65 -17.02 -33.49
CA ARG A 42 -76.09 -16.61 -33.53
C ARG A 42 -77.20 -17.60 -33.09
N PRO A 43 -78.44 -17.14 -32.71
CA PRO A 43 -79.11 -15.88 -33.08
C PRO A 43 -79.87 -15.07 -32.00
N THR A 44 -80.41 -13.95 -32.48
CA THR A 44 -81.19 -12.83 -31.91
C THR A 44 -82.68 -13.09 -31.66
N VAL A 45 -83.30 -12.39 -30.69
CA VAL A 45 -84.71 -11.93 -30.75
C VAL A 45 -84.85 -10.54 -30.08
N SER A 46 -85.70 -9.70 -30.66
CA SER A 46 -85.97 -8.28 -30.36
C SER A 46 -87.44 -8.10 -29.93
N MET A 47 -87.72 -7.21 -28.96
CA MET A 47 -88.94 -6.37 -28.88
C MET A 47 -88.82 -5.43 -27.66
N LYS A 48 -88.56 -4.12 -27.84
CA LYS A 48 -89.52 -2.99 -27.87
C LYS A 48 -90.45 -2.86 -26.64
N LEU A 49 -90.31 -1.75 -25.89
CA LEU A 49 -91.43 -0.90 -25.47
C LEU A 49 -90.95 0.46 -24.97
N ALA A 50 -91.78 1.48 -25.19
CA ALA A 50 -91.46 2.89 -25.18
C ALA A 50 -92.01 3.64 -23.95
N LEU A 51 -91.35 4.78 -23.68
CA LEU A 51 -91.89 6.06 -23.16
C LEU A 51 -92.54 6.12 -21.76
N SER A 52 -91.85 6.84 -20.86
CA SER A 52 -92.23 8.16 -20.31
C SER A 52 -92.15 8.32 -18.77
N ARG A 53 -91.45 9.40 -18.39
CA ARG A 53 -91.46 10.25 -17.16
C ARG A 53 -91.84 9.63 -15.80
N ILE A 54 -90.90 9.68 -14.85
CA ILE A 54 -91.04 10.14 -13.44
C ILE A 54 -89.65 10.61 -12.95
N SER A 55 -89.54 11.83 -12.43
CA SER A 55 -88.42 12.32 -11.58
C SER A 55 -88.72 12.00 -10.10
N PRO A 56 -87.82 12.26 -9.13
CA PRO A 56 -86.44 11.83 -8.93
C PRO A 56 -86.31 10.95 -7.66
N PHE A 57 -85.28 10.12 -7.52
CA PHE A 57 -84.85 9.64 -6.20
C PHE A 57 -83.35 9.75 -6.03
N ARG A 58 -82.99 10.57 -5.05
CA ARG A 58 -81.66 10.94 -4.58
C ARG A 58 -80.88 9.69 -4.18
N ARG A 59 -79.77 9.37 -4.86
CA ARG A 59 -78.72 8.51 -4.31
C ARG A 59 -77.57 9.39 -3.84
N THR A 60 -77.45 9.43 -2.52
CA THR A 60 -76.41 10.07 -1.74
C THR A 60 -75.03 9.59 -2.18
N TYR A 61 -74.08 10.51 -2.21
CA TYR A 61 -72.67 10.35 -2.59
C TYR A 61 -72.06 9.04 -2.06
N ALA A 62 -71.47 8.25 -2.96
CA ALA A 62 -70.39 7.35 -2.58
C ALA A 62 -69.13 8.21 -2.45
N ASP A 63 -68.61 8.32 -1.23
CA ASP A 63 -67.39 9.03 -0.91
C ASP A 63 -66.24 8.61 -1.83
N ALA A 64 -65.55 9.61 -2.39
CA ALA A 64 -64.29 9.39 -3.08
C ALA A 64 -63.28 8.79 -2.09
N VAL A 65 -62.81 7.57 -2.36
CA VAL A 65 -61.72 6.94 -1.59
C VAL A 65 -60.54 7.90 -1.53
N SER A 66 -60.26 8.43 -0.35
CA SER A 66 -59.15 9.34 -0.14
C SER A 66 -57.84 8.63 -0.51
N LYS A 67 -57.09 9.19 -1.47
CA LYS A 67 -55.72 8.71 -1.76
C LYS A 67 -54.89 8.95 -0.50
N VAL A 68 -54.62 7.90 0.26
CA VAL A 68 -53.76 7.94 1.45
C VAL A 68 -52.43 8.57 1.04
N LYS A 69 -52.17 9.81 1.50
CA LYS A 69 -50.90 10.50 1.25
C LYS A 69 -49.79 9.64 1.87
N PRO A 70 -48.71 9.30 1.14
CA PRO A 70 -47.63 8.50 1.71
C PRO A 70 -47.08 9.21 2.96
N GLY A 71 -47.04 8.49 4.08
CA GLY A 71 -46.59 9.03 5.36
C GLY A 71 -45.22 9.69 5.26
N LYS A 72 -44.96 10.71 6.09
CA LYS A 72 -43.71 11.49 6.09
C LYS A 72 -42.46 10.61 6.06
N LEU A 73 -42.49 9.46 6.77
CA LEU A 73 -41.42 8.46 6.79
C LEU A 73 -41.13 7.80 5.42
N ARG A 74 -42.17 7.51 4.61
CA ARG A 74 -42.00 6.93 3.27
C ARG A 74 -41.43 7.96 2.29
N ARG A 75 -41.72 9.24 2.51
CA ARG A 75 -41.16 10.35 1.72
C ARG A 75 -39.69 10.60 2.09
N THR A 76 -39.34 10.61 3.38
CA THR A 76 -37.95 10.76 3.84
C THR A 76 -37.09 9.59 3.38
N LEU A 77 -37.58 8.35 3.50
CA LEU A 77 -36.86 7.15 3.02
C LEU A 77 -36.61 7.18 1.50
N ARG A 78 -37.58 7.66 0.70
CA ARG A 78 -37.39 7.83 -0.76
C ARG A 78 -36.34 8.89 -1.09
N TRP A 79 -36.28 9.99 -0.34
CA TRP A 79 -35.24 11.00 -0.52
C TRP A 79 -33.87 10.50 -0.06
N ALA A 80 -33.79 9.79 1.07
CA ALA A 80 -32.57 9.14 1.52
C ALA A 80 -32.04 8.13 0.49
N TRP A 81 -32.94 7.31 -0.09
CA TRP A 81 -32.59 6.37 -1.15
C TRP A 81 -32.09 7.07 -2.42
N ARG A 82 -32.78 8.14 -2.86
CA ARG A 82 -32.35 8.94 -4.02
C ARG A 82 -30.99 9.60 -3.79
N LEU A 83 -30.77 10.16 -2.60
CA LEU A 83 -29.49 10.75 -2.24
C LEU A 83 -28.38 9.69 -2.28
N THR A 84 -28.63 8.52 -1.66
CA THR A 84 -27.67 7.40 -1.66
C THR A 84 -27.35 6.93 -3.07
N TYR A 85 -28.36 6.78 -3.93
CA TYR A 85 -28.17 6.37 -5.31
C TYR A 85 -27.36 7.40 -6.12
N LEU A 86 -27.70 8.69 -6.01
CA LEU A 86 -26.99 9.76 -6.69
C LEU A 86 -25.55 9.89 -6.20
N SER A 87 -25.32 9.79 -4.89
CA SER A 87 -23.98 9.79 -4.31
C SER A 87 -23.16 8.59 -4.80
N THR A 88 -23.75 7.40 -4.85
CA THR A 88 -23.07 6.19 -5.35
C THR A 88 -22.71 6.33 -6.82
N ALA A 89 -23.67 6.75 -7.66
CA ALA A 89 -23.43 6.99 -9.08
C ALA A 89 -22.35 8.06 -9.31
N GLY A 90 -22.36 9.13 -8.51
CA GLY A 90 -21.35 10.18 -8.52
C GLY A 90 -19.96 9.67 -8.15
N VAL A 91 -19.84 8.86 -7.09
CA VAL A 91 -18.56 8.26 -6.66
C VAL A 91 -18.03 7.30 -7.72
N VAL A 92 -18.88 6.46 -8.30
CA VAL A 92 -18.49 5.55 -9.39
C VAL A 92 -18.02 6.34 -10.61
N GLY A 93 -18.81 7.34 -11.05
CA GLY A 93 -18.44 8.19 -12.18
C GLY A 93 -17.12 8.94 -11.98
N TYR A 94 -16.92 9.52 -10.78
CA TYR A 94 -15.67 10.19 -10.42
C TYR A 94 -14.49 9.21 -10.38
N THR A 95 -14.68 8.02 -9.82
CA THR A 95 -13.63 6.99 -9.79
C THR A 95 -13.25 6.55 -11.20
N CYS A 96 -14.24 6.31 -12.08
CA CYS A 96 -13.99 6.00 -13.49
C CYS A 96 -13.23 7.12 -14.21
N TYR A 97 -13.56 8.38 -13.92
CA TYR A 97 -12.85 9.54 -14.46
C TYR A 97 -11.38 9.57 -14.02
N ILE A 98 -11.09 9.38 -12.73
CA ILE A 98 -9.72 9.33 -12.22
C ILE A 98 -8.94 8.17 -12.83
N VAL A 99 -9.55 6.98 -12.92
CA VAL A 99 -8.91 5.82 -13.58
C VAL A 99 -8.62 6.11 -15.06
N TYR A 100 -9.52 6.83 -15.75
CA TYR A 100 -9.28 7.26 -17.13
C TYR A 100 -8.08 8.20 -17.21
N GLN A 101 -7.99 9.21 -16.34
CA GLN A 101 -6.86 10.13 -16.28
C GLN A 101 -5.54 9.41 -15.96
N ASP A 102 -5.55 8.49 -15.00
CA ASP A 102 -4.37 7.71 -14.61
C ASP A 102 -3.84 6.85 -15.78
N ARG A 103 -4.73 6.37 -16.65
CA ARG A 103 -4.37 5.59 -17.85
C ARG A 103 -3.93 6.43 -19.04
N HIS A 104 -4.19 7.73 -19.05
CA HIS A 104 -3.88 8.65 -20.15
C HIS A 104 -3.05 9.84 -19.67
N PRO A 105 -1.80 9.61 -19.21
CA PRO A 105 -0.93 10.68 -18.74
C PRO A 105 -0.46 11.57 -19.90
N GLU A 106 -0.44 12.88 -19.66
CA GLU A 106 0.12 13.89 -20.57
C GLU A 106 1.57 13.55 -20.99
N PRO A 107 2.02 13.90 -22.20
CA PRO A 107 3.41 13.72 -22.61
C PRO A 107 4.39 14.40 -21.64
N GLN A 108 5.49 13.70 -21.33
CA GLN A 108 6.58 14.27 -20.54
C GLN A 108 7.56 15.02 -21.43
N PHE A 109 8.04 16.17 -20.97
CA PHE A 109 9.13 16.86 -21.65
C PHE A 109 10.51 16.35 -21.18
N ALA A 110 11.50 16.48 -22.05
CA ALA A 110 12.87 16.06 -21.78
C ALA A 110 13.51 16.96 -20.69
N PRO A 111 14.25 16.40 -19.72
CA PRO A 111 14.90 17.20 -18.69
C PRO A 111 15.95 18.15 -19.29
N ASP A 112 16.07 19.35 -18.73
CA ASP A 112 16.99 20.38 -19.18
C ASP A 112 18.39 20.12 -18.59
N PRO A 113 19.42 19.84 -19.41
CA PRO A 113 20.76 19.50 -18.91
C PRO A 113 21.42 20.58 -18.04
N SER A 114 20.96 21.83 -18.08
CA SER A 114 21.49 22.92 -17.24
C SER A 114 20.98 22.88 -15.80
N LYS A 115 19.90 22.14 -15.52
CA LYS A 115 19.32 22.03 -14.18
C LYS A 115 20.09 21.07 -13.28
N LYS A 116 20.05 21.33 -11.97
CA LYS A 116 20.65 20.48 -10.95
C LYS A 116 20.10 19.06 -10.99
N THR A 117 20.98 18.08 -10.85
CA THR A 117 20.65 16.65 -10.79
C THR A 117 20.33 16.26 -9.35
N LEU A 118 19.06 15.89 -9.13
CA LEU A 118 18.56 15.40 -7.85
C LEU A 118 18.42 13.88 -7.91
N VAL A 119 19.27 13.18 -7.16
CA VAL A 119 19.24 11.73 -7.03
C VAL A 119 18.48 11.32 -5.76
N ILE A 120 17.50 10.43 -5.90
CA ILE A 120 16.70 9.89 -4.79
C ILE A 120 16.94 8.38 -4.70
N LEU A 121 17.48 7.92 -3.58
CA LEU A 121 17.66 6.51 -3.28
C LEU A 121 16.44 5.94 -2.56
N GLY A 122 15.90 4.84 -3.07
CA GLY A 122 14.79 4.10 -2.49
C GLY A 122 13.42 4.52 -3.04
N THR A 123 12.46 3.61 -2.92
CA THR A 123 11.07 3.72 -3.40
C THR A 123 10.08 3.42 -2.27
N GLY A 124 10.44 3.80 -1.04
CA GLY A 124 9.62 3.64 0.16
C GLY A 124 8.75 4.86 0.47
N TRP A 125 8.20 4.89 1.69
CA TRP A 125 7.31 5.95 2.19
C TRP A 125 7.87 7.36 2.01
N GLY A 126 9.10 7.61 2.46
CA GLY A 126 9.72 8.93 2.36
C GLY A 126 9.98 9.35 0.93
N SER A 127 10.65 8.49 0.15
CA SER A 127 10.99 8.79 -1.25
C SER A 127 9.76 9.02 -2.12
N VAL A 128 8.69 8.24 -1.93
CA VAL A 128 7.46 8.40 -2.71
C VAL A 128 6.67 9.63 -2.28
N ALA A 129 6.62 9.94 -0.98
CA ALA A 129 6.01 11.19 -0.52
C ALA A 129 6.75 12.43 -1.07
N LEU A 130 8.08 12.40 -1.04
CA LEU A 130 8.93 13.41 -1.69
C LEU A 130 8.61 13.51 -3.18
N LEU A 131 8.69 12.39 -3.91
CA LEU A 131 8.42 12.36 -5.33
C LEU A 131 7.04 12.94 -5.64
N LYS A 132 5.99 12.55 -4.92
CA LYS A 132 4.63 13.08 -5.15
C LYS A 132 4.55 14.58 -4.96
N LYS A 133 5.27 15.18 -4.00
CA LYS A 133 5.26 16.63 -3.78
C LYS A 133 6.24 17.44 -4.60
N LEU A 134 7.33 16.82 -5.05
CA LEU A 134 8.37 17.46 -5.84
C LEU A 134 7.83 17.91 -7.20
N ASP A 135 8.15 19.14 -7.56
CA ASP A 135 7.97 19.68 -8.89
C ASP A 135 9.23 19.38 -9.72
N THR A 136 9.11 18.35 -10.55
CA THR A 136 10.21 17.82 -11.37
C THR A 136 10.62 18.78 -12.48
N GLU A 137 9.85 19.83 -12.76
CA GLU A 137 10.26 20.85 -13.73
C GLU A 137 11.52 21.59 -13.27
N ASN A 138 11.80 21.60 -11.96
CA ASN A 138 12.92 22.36 -11.39
C ASN A 138 14.25 21.59 -11.36
N TYR A 139 14.25 20.28 -11.61
CA TYR A 139 15.42 19.41 -11.40
C TYR A 139 15.51 18.29 -12.43
N ASN A 140 16.74 17.83 -12.71
CA ASN A 140 16.97 16.56 -13.39
C ASN A 140 16.88 15.43 -12.37
N VAL A 141 15.71 14.79 -12.26
CA VAL A 141 15.46 13.80 -11.21
C VAL A 141 15.85 12.40 -11.66
N VAL A 142 16.64 11.73 -10.82
CA VAL A 142 17.02 10.32 -10.97
C VAL A 142 16.60 9.55 -9.73
N VAL A 143 15.89 8.45 -9.90
CA VAL A 143 15.47 7.55 -8.82
C VAL A 143 16.19 6.23 -8.97
N VAL A 144 16.81 5.74 -7.90
CA VAL A 144 17.52 4.46 -7.87
C VAL A 144 16.96 3.61 -6.74
N SER A 145 16.48 2.41 -7.07
CA SER A 145 16.02 1.45 -6.08
C SER A 145 16.04 0.04 -6.67
N PRO A 146 16.43 -0.99 -5.90
CA PRO A 146 16.30 -2.38 -6.37
C PRO A 146 14.83 -2.81 -6.46
N ARG A 147 13.90 -1.99 -5.94
CA ARG A 147 12.46 -2.24 -5.93
C ARG A 147 11.72 -1.28 -6.84
N ASN A 148 11.10 -1.78 -7.90
CA ASN A 148 10.37 -0.96 -8.88
C ASN A 148 8.94 -0.56 -8.49
N TYR A 149 8.55 -0.79 -7.24
CA TYR A 149 7.24 -0.42 -6.70
C TYR A 149 7.35 0.23 -5.31
N PHE A 150 6.36 1.06 -5.00
CA PHE A 150 6.03 1.46 -3.64
C PHE A 150 5.25 0.34 -2.95
N LEU A 151 5.55 0.11 -1.67
CA LEU A 151 4.87 -0.86 -0.84
C LEU A 151 4.10 -0.16 0.30
N PHE A 152 2.79 -0.35 0.35
CA PHE A 152 1.95 0.10 1.45
C PHE A 152 2.07 -0.87 2.64
N THR A 153 3.18 -0.75 3.37
CA THR A 153 3.59 -1.67 4.44
C THR A 153 2.56 -1.96 5.55
N PRO A 154 1.64 -1.05 5.94
CA PRO A 154 0.70 -1.34 7.02
C PRO A 154 -0.31 -2.44 6.73
N LEU A 155 -0.56 -2.76 5.45
CA LEU A 155 -1.44 -3.85 5.04
C LEU A 155 -0.67 -5.13 4.65
N LEU A 156 0.64 -5.14 4.88
CA LEU A 156 1.49 -6.31 4.59
C LEU A 156 1.13 -7.53 5.46
N PRO A 157 0.79 -7.41 6.77
CA PRO A 157 0.32 -8.55 7.56
C PRO A 157 -0.87 -9.27 6.92
N SER A 158 -1.85 -8.53 6.39
CA SER A 158 -3.03 -9.08 5.70
C SER A 158 -2.71 -9.84 4.40
N CYS A 159 -1.51 -9.65 3.83
CA CYS A 159 -1.08 -10.37 2.63
C CYS A 159 -0.57 -11.79 2.94
N THR A 160 -0.19 -12.04 4.20
CA THR A 160 0.34 -13.35 4.64
C THR A 160 -0.73 -14.45 4.69
N THR A 161 -2.00 -14.06 4.82
CA THR A 161 -3.15 -14.96 4.95
C THR A 161 -4.13 -14.86 3.79
N GLY A 162 -3.89 -13.97 2.82
CA GLY A 162 -4.77 -13.76 1.67
C GLY A 162 -6.00 -12.90 1.95
N THR A 163 -6.07 -12.20 3.10
CA THR A 163 -7.07 -11.15 3.38
C THR A 163 -6.98 -10.03 2.34
N ILE A 164 -5.76 -9.68 1.94
CA ILE A 164 -5.44 -8.72 0.88
C ILE A 164 -4.45 -9.36 -0.08
N GLU A 165 -4.57 -9.09 -1.39
CA GLU A 165 -3.57 -9.52 -2.35
C GLU A 165 -2.36 -8.59 -2.35
N HIS A 166 -1.17 -9.18 -2.39
CA HIS A 166 0.11 -8.45 -2.49
C HIS A 166 0.10 -7.33 -3.56
N ARG A 167 -0.43 -7.59 -4.77
CA ARG A 167 -0.53 -6.60 -5.86
C ARG A 167 -1.45 -5.42 -5.58
N SER A 168 -2.34 -5.54 -4.60
CA SER A 168 -3.29 -4.50 -4.20
C SER A 168 -2.67 -3.45 -3.28
N ILE A 169 -1.54 -3.78 -2.63
CA ILE A 169 -0.78 -2.86 -1.77
C ILE A 169 0.53 -2.38 -2.41
N MET A 170 0.76 -2.76 -3.67
CA MET A 170 1.91 -2.33 -4.48
C MET A 170 1.47 -1.26 -5.49
N GLU A 171 2.32 -0.25 -5.69
CA GLU A 171 2.14 0.74 -6.76
C GLU A 171 3.43 0.86 -7.58
N PRO A 172 3.41 0.56 -8.89
CA PRO A 172 4.60 0.68 -9.72
C PRO A 172 5.17 2.09 -9.69
N VAL A 173 6.46 2.23 -9.39
CA VAL A 173 7.13 3.54 -9.29
C VAL A 173 7.05 4.26 -10.64
N ARG A 174 7.18 3.53 -11.75
CA ARG A 174 7.04 4.10 -13.09
C ARG A 174 5.66 4.73 -13.34
N ALA A 175 4.59 4.20 -12.74
CA ALA A 175 3.26 4.83 -12.84
C ALA A 175 3.28 6.19 -12.13
N ILE A 176 3.81 6.24 -10.90
CA ILE A 176 3.97 7.50 -10.14
C ILE A 176 4.81 8.52 -10.91
N LEU A 177 5.91 8.07 -11.51
CA LEU A 177 6.83 8.93 -12.26
C LEU A 177 6.23 9.41 -13.58
N ARG A 178 5.39 8.62 -14.26
CA ARG A 178 4.80 9.00 -15.56
C ARG A 178 3.81 10.18 -15.45
N HIS A 179 3.26 10.41 -14.26
CA HIS A 179 2.39 11.55 -13.95
C HIS A 179 3.16 12.84 -13.58
N LYS A 180 4.49 12.82 -13.67
CA LYS A 180 5.32 14.04 -13.57
C LYS A 180 5.36 14.77 -14.91
N LYS A 181 5.52 16.08 -14.87
CA LYS A 181 5.56 16.92 -16.07
C LYS A 181 6.88 16.76 -16.84
N ALA A 182 8.00 16.81 -16.12
CA ALA A 182 9.32 16.48 -16.65
C ALA A 182 9.56 14.97 -16.53
N ALA A 183 10.24 14.37 -17.49
CA ALA A 183 10.62 12.97 -17.42
C ALA A 183 11.56 12.71 -16.23
N VAL A 184 11.30 11.63 -15.48
CA VAL A 184 12.15 11.20 -14.37
C VAL A 184 12.87 9.92 -14.75
N LYS A 185 14.19 9.87 -14.58
CA LYS A 185 14.96 8.66 -14.86
C LYS A 185 14.85 7.69 -13.68
N PHE A 186 14.50 6.43 -13.95
CA PHE A 186 14.43 5.39 -12.93
C PHE A 186 15.35 4.23 -13.29
N TYR A 187 16.23 3.88 -12.36
CA TYR A 187 17.07 2.69 -12.41
C TYR A 187 16.60 1.68 -11.37
N GLU A 188 16.23 0.49 -11.85
CA GLU A 188 16.02 -0.68 -11.00
C GLU A 188 17.39 -1.28 -10.67
N ALA A 189 18.03 -0.73 -9.65
CA ALA A 189 19.40 -1.03 -9.28
C ALA A 189 19.63 -0.76 -7.79
N GLU A 190 20.57 -1.47 -7.19
CA GLU A 190 21.03 -1.23 -5.83
C GLU A 190 22.15 -0.20 -5.82
N ALA A 191 22.06 0.81 -4.95
CA ALA A 191 23.19 1.69 -4.68
C ALA A 191 24.17 0.96 -3.75
N SER A 192 25.40 0.73 -4.21
CA SER A 192 26.40 -0.05 -3.49
C SER A 192 27.33 0.83 -2.64
N SER A 193 27.65 2.05 -3.11
CA SER A 193 28.47 3.00 -2.37
C SER A 193 28.15 4.45 -2.75
N ILE A 194 28.34 5.36 -1.80
CA ILE A 194 28.24 6.80 -2.00
C ILE A 194 29.63 7.41 -1.78
N ASP A 195 30.07 8.26 -2.70
CA ASP A 195 31.28 9.07 -2.56
C ASP A 195 30.86 10.55 -2.40
N PRO A 196 30.90 11.09 -1.17
CA PRO A 196 30.44 12.44 -0.90
C PRO A 196 31.39 13.51 -1.45
N ASP A 197 32.66 13.20 -1.67
CA ASP A 197 33.67 14.16 -2.15
C ASP A 197 33.61 14.31 -3.68
N ARG A 198 33.52 13.18 -4.40
CA ARG A 198 33.32 13.17 -5.86
C ARG A 198 31.88 13.43 -6.28
N LYS A 199 30.93 13.39 -5.34
CA LYS A 199 29.48 13.52 -5.55
C LYS A 199 28.92 12.53 -6.57
N ILE A 200 29.23 11.26 -6.35
CA ILE A 200 28.75 10.16 -7.20
C ILE A 200 28.13 9.05 -6.34
N ILE A 201 27.19 8.33 -6.94
CA ILE A 201 26.71 7.05 -6.42
C ILE A 201 27.11 5.93 -7.37
N LYS A 202 27.59 4.82 -6.81
CA LYS A 202 27.81 3.58 -7.56
C LYS A 202 26.54 2.75 -7.50
N VAL A 203 26.03 2.33 -8.65
CA VAL A 203 24.79 1.53 -8.75
C VAL A 203 25.05 0.24 -9.49
N VAL A 204 24.43 -0.84 -9.03
CA VAL A 204 24.59 -2.19 -9.54
C VAL A 204 23.22 -2.78 -9.89
N ASP A 205 23.10 -3.29 -11.10
CA ASP A 205 21.96 -4.09 -11.53
C ASP A 205 22.12 -5.53 -11.00
N SER A 206 21.30 -5.86 -10.01
CA SER A 206 21.26 -7.16 -9.34
C SER A 206 20.42 -8.21 -10.09
N SER A 207 19.78 -7.86 -11.21
CA SER A 207 18.93 -8.76 -12.01
C SER A 207 19.69 -10.01 -12.47
N GLU A 208 19.02 -11.15 -12.56
CA GLU A 208 19.58 -12.36 -13.18
C GLU A 208 19.85 -12.15 -14.68
N ILE A 209 19.07 -11.28 -15.33
CA ILE A 209 19.27 -10.88 -16.72
C ILE A 209 20.35 -9.81 -16.76
N LYS A 210 21.52 -10.13 -17.33
CA LYS A 210 22.66 -9.20 -17.45
C LYS A 210 22.78 -8.62 -18.85
N GLY A 211 22.93 -7.30 -18.94
CA GLY A 211 23.36 -6.59 -20.15
C GLY A 211 24.88 -6.43 -20.22
N ALA A 212 25.37 -5.72 -21.24
CA ALA A 212 26.81 -5.40 -21.39
C ALA A 212 27.33 -4.50 -20.25
N THR A 213 26.45 -3.79 -19.56
CA THR A 213 26.75 -2.94 -18.41
C THR A 213 25.79 -3.31 -17.28
N SER A 214 26.34 -3.73 -16.15
CA SER A 214 25.59 -4.07 -14.93
C SER A 214 25.98 -3.19 -13.73
N GLU A 215 26.91 -2.27 -13.93
CA GLU A 215 27.37 -1.33 -12.91
C GLU A 215 27.71 0.00 -13.57
N THR A 216 27.36 1.11 -12.91
CA THR A 216 27.73 2.46 -13.37
C THR A 216 27.81 3.42 -12.19
N GLU A 217 28.50 4.54 -12.40
CA GLU A 217 28.44 5.71 -11.52
C GLU A 217 27.35 6.69 -12.02
N ILE A 218 26.66 7.34 -11.08
CA ILE A 218 25.70 8.43 -11.37
C ILE A 218 26.13 9.66 -10.55
N PRO A 219 26.48 10.79 -11.20
CA PRO A 219 26.78 12.03 -10.49
C PRO A 219 25.51 12.68 -9.94
N TYR A 220 25.66 13.47 -8.87
CA TYR A 220 24.56 14.22 -8.28
C TYR A 220 24.99 15.64 -7.86
N ASP A 221 24.05 16.59 -7.95
CA ASP A 221 24.16 17.89 -7.30
C ASP A 221 23.48 17.88 -5.92
N MET A 222 22.43 17.06 -5.80
CA MET A 222 21.64 16.86 -4.59
C MET A 222 21.33 15.38 -4.43
N LEU A 223 21.50 14.83 -3.23
CA LEU A 223 21.23 13.42 -2.91
C LEU A 223 20.22 13.29 -1.77
N VAL A 224 19.17 12.51 -1.97
CA VAL A 224 18.23 12.10 -0.91
C VAL A 224 18.34 10.61 -0.66
N ILE A 225 18.63 10.24 0.59
CA ILE A 225 18.74 8.85 1.03
C ILE A 225 17.44 8.46 1.73
N GLY A 226 16.63 7.64 1.06
CA GLY A 226 15.36 7.10 1.57
C GLY A 226 15.31 5.56 1.49
N VAL A 227 16.43 4.91 1.77
CA VAL A 227 16.61 3.44 1.66
C VAL A 227 15.99 2.65 2.81
N GLY A 228 15.52 3.33 3.85
CA GLY A 228 14.93 2.71 5.04
C GLY A 228 15.93 1.86 5.82
N ALA A 229 15.40 0.89 6.57
CA ALA A 229 16.17 -0.04 7.40
C ALA A 229 15.99 -1.50 6.94
N GLU A 230 16.89 -2.37 7.38
CA GLU A 230 16.79 -3.83 7.25
C GLU A 230 16.33 -4.49 8.57
N ASN A 231 16.00 -5.78 8.55
CA ASN A 231 15.59 -6.50 9.76
C ASN A 231 16.77 -6.70 10.73
N ALA A 232 16.55 -6.39 12.01
CA ALA A 232 17.54 -6.68 13.06
C ALA A 232 17.33 -8.09 13.63
N THR A 233 18.39 -8.89 13.62
CA THR A 233 18.43 -10.20 14.31
C THR A 233 18.98 -10.10 15.73
N PHE A 234 19.52 -8.93 16.11
CA PHE A 234 20.23 -8.69 17.37
C PHE A 234 21.40 -9.65 17.63
N GLY A 235 21.93 -10.28 16.58
CA GLY A 235 22.99 -11.30 16.71
C GLY A 235 22.50 -12.63 17.30
N ILE A 236 21.18 -12.84 17.40
CA ILE A 236 20.60 -14.08 17.91
C ILE A 236 20.82 -15.19 16.86
N PRO A 237 21.51 -16.29 17.21
CA PRO A 237 21.79 -17.37 16.26
C PRO A 237 20.51 -18.03 15.73
N GLY A 238 20.49 -18.35 14.44
CA GLY A 238 19.41 -19.08 13.77
C GLY A 238 18.23 -18.22 13.32
N VAL A 239 18.15 -16.94 13.71
CA VAL A 239 17.04 -16.07 13.27
C VAL A 239 17.03 -15.93 11.75
N ARG A 240 18.18 -15.66 11.13
CA ARG A 240 18.24 -15.44 9.67
C ARG A 240 18.02 -16.74 8.88
N GLU A 241 18.40 -17.86 9.46
CA GLU A 241 18.40 -19.19 8.84
C GLU A 241 17.04 -19.86 8.93
N HIS A 242 16.32 -19.69 10.05
CA HIS A 242 15.15 -20.51 10.38
C HIS A 242 13.84 -19.70 10.53
N SER A 243 13.90 -18.37 10.60
CA SER A 243 12.69 -17.53 10.67
C SER A 243 12.30 -16.93 9.32
N CYS A 244 11.05 -16.49 9.22
CA CYS A 244 10.62 -15.54 8.19
C CYS A 244 10.60 -14.13 8.76
N PHE A 245 11.11 -13.15 8.02
CA PHE A 245 10.83 -11.74 8.33
C PHE A 245 9.44 -11.36 7.81
N LEU A 246 8.96 -10.16 8.15
CA LEU A 246 7.75 -9.56 7.57
C LEU A 246 8.03 -8.09 7.26
N LYS A 247 8.75 -7.83 6.16
CA LYS A 247 9.19 -6.48 5.74
C LYS A 247 8.84 -6.17 4.30
N GLU A 248 8.94 -7.15 3.41
CA GLU A 248 8.75 -7.01 1.97
C GLU A 248 7.68 -8.00 1.43
N ILE A 249 7.30 -7.86 0.16
CA ILE A 249 6.30 -8.74 -0.47
C ILE A 249 6.77 -10.20 -0.53
N GLY A 250 8.06 -10.42 -0.85
CA GLY A 250 8.63 -11.77 -0.88
C GLY A 250 8.55 -12.47 0.48
N ASP A 251 8.68 -11.71 1.58
CA ASP A 251 8.49 -12.22 2.93
C ASP A 251 7.05 -12.68 3.15
N ALA A 252 6.06 -11.86 2.78
CA ALA A 252 4.65 -12.20 2.96
C ALA A 252 4.23 -13.43 2.14
N GLN A 253 4.74 -13.54 0.90
CA GLN A 253 4.53 -14.72 0.05
C GLN A 253 5.18 -15.98 0.66
N GLN A 254 6.42 -15.86 1.18
CA GLN A 254 7.10 -16.97 1.85
C GLN A 254 6.35 -17.42 3.10
N ILE A 255 5.85 -16.48 3.91
CA ILE A 255 5.02 -16.79 5.08
C ILE A 255 3.75 -17.53 4.66
N ARG A 256 2.99 -17.01 3.68
CA ARG A 256 1.76 -17.65 3.19
C ARG A 256 2.01 -19.08 2.72
N LYS A 257 3.09 -19.29 1.95
CA LYS A 257 3.52 -20.61 1.49
C LYS A 257 3.82 -21.53 2.68
N LYS A 258 4.63 -21.08 3.65
CA LYS A 258 5.02 -21.90 4.81
C LYS A 258 3.85 -22.22 5.74
N ILE A 259 2.87 -21.31 5.91
CA ILE A 259 1.64 -21.60 6.66
C ILE A 259 0.95 -22.83 6.04
N MET A 260 0.74 -22.83 4.73
CA MET A 260 0.10 -23.94 4.04
C MET A 260 0.98 -25.20 4.00
N ASP A 261 2.31 -25.07 3.88
CA ASP A 261 3.23 -26.21 4.03
C ASP A 261 3.06 -26.90 5.39
N CYS A 262 2.96 -26.13 6.47
CA CYS A 262 2.71 -26.69 7.80
C CYS A 262 1.37 -27.43 7.87
N VAL A 263 0.28 -26.84 7.34
CA VAL A 263 -1.05 -27.44 7.34
C VAL A 263 -1.07 -28.76 6.56
N GLU A 264 -0.56 -28.76 5.32
CA GLU A 264 -0.52 -29.98 4.48
C GLU A 264 0.41 -31.05 5.06
N THR A 265 1.55 -30.66 5.62
CA THR A 265 2.49 -31.59 6.25
C THR A 265 1.91 -32.19 7.53
N ALA A 266 1.13 -31.42 8.29
CA ALA A 266 0.43 -31.90 9.49
C ALA A 266 -0.73 -32.83 9.15
N ALA A 267 -1.44 -32.59 8.04
CA ALA A 267 -2.51 -33.45 7.54
C ALA A 267 -1.99 -34.75 6.90
N PHE A 268 -0.69 -34.86 6.64
CA PHE A 268 -0.12 -36.03 5.98
C PHE A 268 -0.32 -37.33 6.76
N LYS A 269 -0.66 -38.40 6.05
CA LYS A 269 -0.95 -39.70 6.67
C LYS A 269 0.29 -40.26 7.39
N GLY A 270 0.12 -40.60 8.67
CA GLY A 270 1.14 -41.24 9.48
C GLY A 270 1.95 -40.30 10.38
N GLN A 271 1.59 -39.01 10.43
CA GLN A 271 2.22 -38.08 11.36
C GLN A 271 1.90 -38.41 12.81
N SER A 272 2.90 -38.25 13.68
CA SER A 272 2.71 -38.43 15.12
C SER A 272 1.93 -37.23 15.69
N PRO A 273 1.12 -37.42 16.76
CA PRO A 273 0.39 -36.31 17.37
C PRO A 273 1.29 -35.13 17.80
N GLN A 274 2.50 -35.43 18.30
CA GLN A 274 3.46 -34.42 18.73
C GLN A 274 3.99 -33.58 17.55
N GLU A 275 4.17 -34.22 16.40
CA GLU A 275 4.64 -33.54 15.20
C GLU A 275 3.54 -32.68 14.59
N VAL A 276 2.28 -33.16 14.62
CA VAL A 276 1.11 -32.33 14.26
C VAL A 276 1.02 -31.11 15.15
N ASP A 277 1.14 -31.28 16.48
CA ASP A 277 1.12 -30.16 17.43
C ASP A 277 2.24 -29.15 17.15
N ARG A 278 3.45 -29.63 16.80
CA ARG A 278 4.57 -28.77 16.43
C ARG A 278 4.29 -28.00 15.15
N LEU A 279 3.90 -28.68 14.07
CA LEU A 279 3.64 -28.08 12.76
C LEU A 279 2.51 -27.06 12.81
N MET A 280 1.49 -27.31 13.64
CA MET A 280 0.34 -26.43 13.83
C MET A 280 0.60 -25.30 14.85
N HIS A 281 1.81 -25.20 15.42
CA HIS A 281 2.20 -24.11 16.31
C HIS A 281 2.97 -23.03 15.56
N MET A 282 2.37 -21.85 15.46
CA MET A 282 2.95 -20.66 14.84
C MET A 282 3.48 -19.71 15.91
N VAL A 283 4.74 -19.29 15.80
CA VAL A 283 5.38 -18.37 16.73
C VAL A 283 5.63 -17.02 16.06
N VAL A 284 5.18 -15.94 16.69
CA VAL A 284 5.41 -14.57 16.25
C VAL A 284 6.32 -13.89 17.28
N VAL A 285 7.44 -13.32 16.84
CA VAL A 285 8.37 -12.60 17.72
C VAL A 285 8.29 -11.10 17.45
N GLY A 286 7.89 -10.34 18.47
CA GLY A 286 7.70 -8.89 18.44
C GLY A 286 6.25 -8.49 18.66
N GLY A 287 5.94 -7.92 19.81
CA GLY A 287 4.64 -7.37 20.20
C GLY A 287 4.41 -5.94 19.74
N GLY A 288 5.12 -5.46 18.71
CA GLY A 288 4.78 -4.21 18.01
C GLY A 288 3.55 -4.38 17.10
N PRO A 289 3.07 -3.31 16.45
CA PRO A 289 1.90 -3.37 15.56
C PRO A 289 1.99 -4.50 14.54
N THR A 290 3.11 -4.65 13.84
CA THR A 290 3.29 -5.69 12.82
C THR A 290 3.08 -7.12 13.35
N GLY A 291 3.62 -7.45 14.52
CA GLY A 291 3.48 -8.80 15.07
C GLY A 291 2.10 -9.05 15.68
N VAL A 292 1.49 -8.03 16.30
CA VAL A 292 0.11 -8.12 16.80
C VAL A 292 -0.89 -8.28 15.66
N GLU A 293 -0.77 -7.46 14.61
CA GLU A 293 -1.63 -7.53 13.43
C GLU A 293 -1.48 -8.88 12.72
N PHE A 294 -0.25 -9.37 12.56
CA PHE A 294 -0.02 -10.69 11.97
C PHE A 294 -0.58 -11.82 12.82
N ALA A 295 -0.39 -11.80 14.15
CA ALA A 295 -0.96 -12.81 15.04
C ALA A 295 -2.50 -12.84 14.96
N GLY A 296 -3.14 -11.67 14.90
CA GLY A 296 -4.58 -11.54 14.71
C GLY A 296 -5.05 -12.07 13.35
N GLU A 297 -4.43 -11.62 12.24
CA GLU A 297 -4.74 -12.10 10.88
C GLU A 297 -4.59 -13.61 10.76
N LEU A 298 -3.55 -14.17 11.38
CA LEU A 298 -3.29 -15.60 11.40
C LEU A 298 -4.40 -16.35 12.15
N GLN A 299 -4.76 -15.89 13.34
CA GLN A 299 -5.83 -16.50 14.12
C GLN A 299 -7.18 -16.47 13.38
N ASP A 300 -7.50 -15.37 12.71
CA ASP A 300 -8.72 -15.25 11.90
C ASP A 300 -8.72 -16.23 10.73
N PHE A 301 -7.59 -16.32 10.00
CA PHE A 301 -7.45 -17.24 8.89
C PHE A 301 -7.67 -18.70 9.29
N PHE A 302 -7.13 -19.10 10.44
CA PHE A 302 -7.30 -20.46 10.92
C PHE A 302 -8.73 -20.77 11.37
N GLU A 303 -9.37 -19.86 12.12
CA GLU A 303 -10.73 -20.08 12.62
C GLU A 303 -11.79 -19.97 11.51
N GLU A 304 -11.62 -19.04 10.57
CA GLU A 304 -12.60 -18.76 9.51
C GLU A 304 -12.43 -19.65 8.27
N ASP A 305 -11.20 -20.01 7.90
CA ASP A 305 -10.91 -20.73 6.65
C ASP A 305 -10.39 -22.15 6.91
N ILE A 306 -9.22 -22.30 7.54
CA ILE A 306 -8.54 -23.61 7.68
C ILE A 306 -9.39 -24.62 8.43
N LYS A 307 -10.07 -24.22 9.49
CA LYS A 307 -10.97 -25.08 10.28
C LYS A 307 -12.08 -25.73 9.44
N LYS A 308 -12.53 -25.07 8.37
CA LYS A 308 -13.54 -25.63 7.45
C LYS A 308 -12.93 -26.57 6.41
N LEU A 309 -11.68 -26.32 6.02
CA LEU A 309 -10.99 -27.05 4.97
C LEU A 309 -10.29 -28.32 5.48
N VAL A 310 -9.71 -28.27 6.68
CA VAL A 310 -8.93 -29.35 7.29
C VAL A 310 -9.34 -29.55 8.77
N PRO A 311 -10.60 -29.95 9.03
CA PRO A 311 -11.17 -30.01 10.38
C PRO A 311 -10.48 -31.02 11.31
N GLU A 312 -9.76 -32.01 10.78
CA GLU A 312 -9.10 -33.07 11.54
C GLU A 312 -7.91 -32.59 12.39
N ILE A 313 -7.22 -31.51 11.98
CA ILE A 313 -6.06 -30.96 12.68
C ILE A 313 -6.30 -29.54 13.20
N SER A 314 -7.45 -28.94 12.90
CA SER A 314 -7.75 -27.54 13.25
C SER A 314 -7.71 -27.26 14.74
N ASP A 315 -8.09 -28.24 15.57
CA ASP A 315 -8.12 -28.11 17.03
C ASP A 315 -6.71 -28.09 17.66
N ARG A 316 -5.68 -28.45 16.88
CA ARG A 316 -4.27 -28.40 17.30
C ARG A 316 -3.61 -27.05 17.01
N PHE A 317 -4.31 -26.15 16.31
CA PHE A 317 -3.75 -24.86 15.93
C PHE A 317 -3.46 -23.98 17.14
N LYS A 318 -2.25 -23.40 17.16
CA LYS A 318 -1.79 -22.54 18.24
C LYS A 318 -0.97 -21.38 17.71
N VAL A 319 -1.22 -20.18 18.24
CA VAL A 319 -0.38 -19.01 18.04
C VAL A 319 0.29 -18.61 19.35
N THR A 320 1.59 -18.36 19.33
CA THR A 320 2.31 -17.74 20.46
C THR A 320 2.98 -16.45 20.02
N LEU A 321 2.64 -15.35 20.69
CA LEU A 321 3.25 -14.04 20.48
C LEU A 321 4.28 -13.76 21.58
N ILE A 322 5.56 -13.68 21.21
CA ILE A 322 6.68 -13.43 22.13
C ILE A 322 7.06 -11.95 22.08
N GLU A 323 7.10 -11.29 23.23
CA GLU A 323 7.55 -9.91 23.38
C GLU A 323 8.55 -9.78 24.54
N ALA A 324 9.65 -9.08 24.30
CA ALA A 324 10.71 -8.90 25.29
C ALA A 324 10.33 -7.89 26.38
N LEU A 325 9.51 -6.89 26.03
CA LEU A 325 8.99 -5.87 26.93
C LEU A 325 7.82 -6.40 27.78
N PRO A 326 7.41 -5.66 28.83
CA PRO A 326 6.32 -6.08 29.70
C PRO A 326 4.95 -6.22 29.05
N ASN A 327 4.70 -5.50 27.95
CA ASN A 327 3.39 -5.48 27.27
C ASN A 327 3.56 -5.41 25.75
N VAL A 328 2.53 -5.86 25.03
CA VAL A 328 2.39 -5.60 23.58
C VAL A 328 1.96 -4.16 23.32
N LEU A 329 2.17 -3.68 22.09
CA LEU A 329 1.85 -2.32 21.65
C LEU A 329 2.33 -1.23 22.63
N PRO A 330 3.62 -1.20 23.01
CA PRO A 330 4.12 -0.33 24.09
C PRO A 330 4.01 1.18 23.80
N SER A 331 3.70 1.56 22.56
CA SER A 331 3.44 2.94 22.16
C SER A 331 2.01 3.41 22.37
N PHE A 332 1.09 2.53 22.75
CA PHE A 332 -0.33 2.83 22.98
C PHE A 332 -0.61 3.13 24.46
N SER A 333 -1.73 3.78 24.75
CA SER A 333 -2.19 3.97 26.13
C SER A 333 -2.42 2.64 26.87
N LYS A 334 -2.22 2.64 28.19
CA LYS A 334 -2.37 1.44 29.05
C LYS A 334 -3.74 0.76 28.88
N GLN A 335 -4.81 1.55 28.76
CA GLN A 335 -6.16 1.01 28.54
C GLN A 335 -6.25 0.19 27.25
N LEU A 336 -5.61 0.64 26.16
CA LEU A 336 -5.60 -0.07 24.88
C LEU A 336 -4.69 -1.29 24.91
N ILE A 337 -3.59 -1.23 25.66
CA ILE A 337 -2.72 -2.38 25.92
C ILE A 337 -3.52 -3.47 26.64
N ASP A 338 -4.16 -3.15 27.77
CA ASP A 338 -4.95 -4.08 28.55
C ASP A 338 -6.10 -4.68 27.71
N TYR A 339 -6.78 -3.85 26.92
CA TYR A 339 -7.82 -4.29 25.98
C TYR A 339 -7.29 -5.25 24.90
N THR A 340 -6.13 -4.94 24.32
CA THR A 340 -5.49 -5.77 23.30
C THR A 340 -5.09 -7.12 23.86
N GLU A 341 -4.44 -7.15 25.03
CA GLU A 341 -4.03 -8.41 25.65
C GLU A 341 -5.22 -9.29 26.02
N ASN A 342 -6.30 -8.70 26.54
CA ASN A 342 -7.53 -9.44 26.84
C ASN A 342 -8.16 -10.00 25.56
N THR A 343 -8.26 -9.18 24.51
CA THR A 343 -8.80 -9.62 23.22
C THR A 343 -7.98 -10.77 22.65
N LEU A 344 -6.66 -10.65 22.55
CA LEU A 344 -5.80 -11.71 22.01
C LEU A 344 -5.92 -13.01 22.83
N ARG A 345 -6.06 -12.95 24.16
CA ARG A 345 -6.31 -14.14 25.00
C ARG A 345 -7.68 -14.77 24.73
N GLU A 346 -8.73 -13.96 24.55
CA GLU A 346 -10.07 -14.43 24.17
C GLU A 346 -10.04 -15.16 22.82
N GLU A 347 -9.24 -14.67 21.87
CA GLU A 347 -8.99 -15.30 20.57
C GLU A 347 -7.97 -16.46 20.63
N LYS A 348 -7.61 -16.94 21.83
CA LYS A 348 -6.70 -18.08 22.09
C LYS A 348 -5.24 -17.89 21.65
N ILE A 349 -4.78 -16.65 21.50
CA ILE A 349 -3.37 -16.34 21.23
C ILE A 349 -2.59 -16.31 22.57
N ASP A 350 -1.56 -17.15 22.70
CA ASP A 350 -0.70 -17.22 23.88
C ASP A 350 0.35 -16.10 23.86
N ILE A 351 0.16 -15.08 24.70
CA ILE A 351 1.08 -13.94 24.79
C ILE A 351 2.15 -14.22 25.85
N LYS A 352 3.42 -14.18 25.44
CA LYS A 352 4.59 -14.30 26.31
C LYS A 352 5.36 -12.99 26.33
N THR A 353 4.95 -12.07 27.19
CA THR A 353 5.69 -10.83 27.47
C THR A 353 6.89 -11.13 28.38
N LYS A 354 7.80 -10.15 28.55
CA LYS A 354 9.04 -10.30 29.31
C LYS A 354 9.87 -11.52 28.89
N THR A 355 9.74 -11.93 27.63
CA THR A 355 10.30 -13.17 27.10
C THR A 355 11.23 -12.83 25.95
N MET A 356 12.52 -13.08 26.15
CA MET A 356 13.57 -12.73 25.18
C MET A 356 14.07 -13.98 24.48
N VAL A 357 13.92 -14.02 23.16
CA VAL A 357 14.49 -15.10 22.33
C VAL A 357 16.02 -15.08 22.44
N LYS A 358 16.62 -16.27 22.58
CA LYS A 358 18.08 -16.47 22.72
C LYS A 358 18.69 -17.26 21.57
N LYS A 359 17.91 -18.14 20.94
CA LYS A 359 18.35 -18.95 19.80
C LYS A 359 17.13 -19.49 19.05
N VAL A 360 17.24 -19.59 17.74
CA VAL A 360 16.25 -20.24 16.87
C VAL A 360 16.90 -21.45 16.22
N THR A 361 16.18 -22.56 16.18
CA THR A 361 16.54 -23.77 15.42
C THR A 361 15.52 -23.97 14.31
N ASP A 362 15.70 -24.98 13.47
CA ASP A 362 14.77 -25.36 12.42
C ASP A 362 13.38 -25.80 12.93
N VAL A 363 13.28 -26.29 14.17
CA VAL A 363 12.03 -26.85 14.74
C VAL A 363 11.59 -26.23 16.06
N SER A 364 12.39 -25.37 16.67
CA SER A 364 12.09 -24.77 17.99
C SER A 364 12.77 -23.43 18.23
N VAL A 365 12.21 -22.62 19.13
CA VAL A 365 12.81 -21.38 19.63
C VAL A 365 13.11 -21.49 21.12
N GLU A 366 14.35 -21.15 21.49
CA GLU A 366 14.78 -21.05 22.88
C GLU A 366 14.63 -19.60 23.35
N ALA A 367 13.91 -19.39 24.46
CA ALA A 367 13.67 -18.07 25.03
C ALA A 367 13.92 -18.05 26.55
N GLU A 368 14.17 -16.86 27.08
CA GLU A 368 14.36 -16.60 28.51
C GLU A 368 13.23 -15.70 29.01
N ILE A 369 12.44 -16.19 29.96
CA ILE A 369 11.34 -15.47 30.60
C ILE A 369 11.87 -14.80 31.85
N SER A 370 11.60 -13.49 32.01
CA SER A 370 11.89 -12.75 33.24
C SER A 370 10.66 -12.74 34.15
N ARG A 371 10.72 -13.46 35.26
CA ARG A 371 9.62 -13.56 36.23
C ARG A 371 9.57 -12.32 37.15
N PRO A 372 8.41 -12.03 37.79
CA PRO A 372 8.27 -10.88 38.69
C PRO A 372 9.23 -10.89 39.89
N ASP A 373 9.68 -12.06 40.33
CA ASP A 373 10.65 -12.25 41.41
C ASP A 373 12.11 -12.01 40.97
N GLY A 374 12.33 -11.63 39.70
CA GLY A 374 13.65 -11.40 39.11
C GLY A 374 14.35 -12.68 38.63
N SER A 375 13.77 -13.86 38.85
CA SER A 375 14.32 -15.11 38.33
C SER A 375 14.13 -15.22 36.82
N LYS A 376 15.05 -15.95 36.18
CA LYS A 376 15.06 -16.19 34.74
C LYS A 376 14.85 -17.65 34.45
N GLU A 377 13.87 -17.94 33.60
CA GLU A 377 13.53 -19.30 33.21
C GLU A 377 13.78 -19.47 31.72
N ARG A 378 14.54 -20.51 31.33
CA ARG A 378 14.69 -20.88 29.93
C ARG A 378 13.57 -21.82 29.51
N VAL A 379 12.92 -21.48 28.41
CA VAL A 379 11.87 -22.29 27.78
C VAL A 379 12.24 -22.60 26.35
N THR A 380 11.86 -23.79 25.89
CA THR A 380 11.96 -24.19 24.49
C THR A 380 10.56 -24.36 23.95
N ILE A 381 10.25 -23.68 22.85
CA ILE A 381 8.93 -23.66 22.23
C ILE A 381 9.06 -24.28 20.84
N PRO A 382 8.55 -25.51 20.61
CA PRO A 382 8.49 -26.09 19.28
C PRO A 382 7.62 -25.24 18.36
N TYR A 383 7.92 -25.21 17.07
CA TYR A 383 7.10 -24.47 16.10
C TYR A 383 7.13 -25.12 14.71
N GLY A 384 6.12 -24.83 13.90
CA GLY A 384 6.07 -25.12 12.46
C GLY A 384 6.51 -23.91 11.64
N LEU A 385 6.05 -22.72 12.01
CA LEU A 385 6.51 -21.44 11.46
C LEU A 385 6.91 -20.45 12.57
N LEU A 386 8.04 -19.77 12.37
CA LEU A 386 8.45 -18.62 13.18
C LEU A 386 8.54 -17.36 12.32
N VAL A 387 7.81 -16.32 12.71
CA VAL A 387 7.86 -14.99 12.08
C VAL A 387 8.53 -13.98 12.99
N TRP A 388 9.61 -13.37 12.51
CA TRP A 388 10.39 -12.36 13.20
C TRP A 388 9.95 -10.95 12.77
N ALA A 389 9.10 -10.32 13.59
CA ALA A 389 8.46 -9.04 13.32
C ALA A 389 9.00 -7.91 14.22
N THR A 390 10.27 -7.98 14.64
CA THR A 390 10.90 -6.99 15.52
C THR A 390 12.26 -6.51 15.02
N GLY A 391 12.58 -5.27 15.39
CA GLY A 391 13.90 -4.68 15.22
C GLY A 391 14.21 -4.16 13.82
N ASN A 392 14.74 -2.94 13.77
CA ASN A 392 15.32 -2.34 12.56
C ASN A 392 16.84 -2.24 12.74
N ALA A 393 17.59 -2.52 11.68
CA ALA A 393 19.04 -2.38 11.59
C ALA A 393 19.42 -1.44 10.43
N VAL A 394 20.57 -0.79 10.58
CA VAL A 394 21.11 0.13 9.56
C VAL A 394 21.64 -0.67 8.38
N ARG A 395 21.23 -0.32 7.15
CA ARG A 395 21.69 -0.96 5.91
C ARG A 395 23.20 -0.74 5.67
N PRO A 396 23.89 -1.67 4.98
CA PRO A 396 25.32 -1.56 4.67
C PRO A 396 25.73 -0.24 4.00
N ILE A 397 25.01 0.23 2.98
CA ILE A 397 25.29 1.52 2.31
C ILE A 397 25.27 2.71 3.27
N VAL A 398 24.37 2.68 4.27
CA VAL A 398 24.25 3.75 5.26
C VAL A 398 25.41 3.67 6.26
N LYS A 399 25.78 2.45 6.71
CA LYS A 399 26.96 2.21 7.56
C LYS A 399 28.24 2.69 6.87
N ASP A 400 28.41 2.38 5.58
CA ASP A 400 29.53 2.83 4.76
C ASP A 400 29.60 4.36 4.69
N LEU A 401 28.50 5.03 4.35
CA LEU A 401 28.46 6.49 4.30
C LEU A 401 28.76 7.15 5.66
N MET A 402 28.21 6.60 6.76
CA MET A 402 28.51 7.09 8.11
C MET A 402 30.01 7.03 8.42
N SER A 403 30.73 6.01 7.94
CA SER A 403 32.17 5.89 8.15
C SER A 403 32.99 6.93 7.37
N LYS A 404 32.44 7.48 6.28
CA LYS A 404 33.09 8.46 5.41
C LYS A 404 32.87 9.91 5.85
N ILE A 405 31.87 10.19 6.69
CA ILE A 405 31.54 11.54 7.14
C ILE A 405 31.94 11.70 8.61
N PRO A 406 32.96 12.52 8.94
CA PRO A 406 33.45 12.66 10.31
C PRO A 406 32.38 13.05 11.34
N ALA A 407 31.41 13.88 10.94
CA ALA A 407 30.29 14.29 11.80
C ALA A 407 29.32 13.13 12.15
N GLN A 408 29.42 11.98 11.49
CA GLN A 408 28.59 10.79 11.71
C GLN A 408 29.27 9.73 12.58
N LYS A 409 30.48 9.98 13.11
CA LYS A 409 31.28 9.00 13.88
C LYS A 409 30.53 8.38 15.06
N ASP A 410 29.63 9.13 15.69
CA ASP A 410 28.86 8.70 16.88
C ASP A 410 27.47 8.20 16.51
N SER A 411 27.10 8.26 15.23
CA SER A 411 25.84 7.73 14.74
C SER A 411 25.84 6.20 14.84
N ARG A 412 24.74 5.63 15.34
CA ARG A 412 24.58 4.16 15.51
C ARG A 412 23.29 3.63 14.89
N ARG A 413 22.23 4.43 14.91
CA ARG A 413 20.87 4.03 14.50
C ARG A 413 20.49 4.45 13.07
N GLY A 414 21.34 5.23 12.41
CA GLY A 414 21.11 5.82 11.08
C GLY A 414 21.90 7.12 10.94
N LEU A 415 21.70 7.85 9.84
CA LEU A 415 22.34 9.14 9.57
C LEU A 415 21.75 10.22 10.48
N ALA A 416 22.58 10.87 11.30
CA ALA A 416 22.17 12.03 12.07
C ALA A 416 21.88 13.19 11.11
N VAL A 417 20.70 13.77 11.22
CA VAL A 417 20.25 14.90 10.38
C VAL A 417 19.98 16.14 11.23
N ASN A 418 19.96 17.32 10.61
CA ASN A 418 19.49 18.54 11.24
C ASN A 418 17.96 18.71 11.09
N GLU A 419 17.42 19.82 11.57
CA GLU A 419 15.99 20.15 11.52
C GLU A 419 15.44 20.40 10.10
N TYR A 420 16.31 20.49 9.09
CA TYR A 420 15.97 20.54 7.67
C TYR A 420 16.23 19.22 6.94
N LEU A 421 16.50 18.15 7.72
CA LEU A 421 16.76 16.78 7.27
C LEU A 421 18.06 16.61 6.44
N VAL A 422 18.96 17.60 6.50
CA VAL A 422 20.30 17.53 5.91
C VAL A 422 21.17 16.63 6.79
N VAL A 423 21.92 15.71 6.19
CA VAL A 423 22.89 14.86 6.89
C VAL A 423 23.97 15.74 7.49
N GLN A 424 24.15 15.64 8.81
CA GLN A 424 25.14 16.45 9.53
C GLN A 424 26.55 16.21 8.97
N GLY A 425 27.29 17.29 8.73
CA GLY A 425 28.60 17.27 8.06
C GLY A 425 28.54 17.44 6.54
N THR A 426 27.35 17.58 5.94
CA THR A 426 27.16 17.75 4.49
C THR A 426 26.30 18.99 4.19
N ARG A 427 26.22 19.39 2.92
CA ARG A 427 25.35 20.51 2.46
C ARG A 427 24.32 20.09 1.43
N ASP A 428 24.54 18.96 0.78
CA ASP A 428 23.90 18.48 -0.43
C ASP A 428 23.40 17.03 -0.30
N ILE A 429 23.46 16.46 0.90
CA ILE A 429 22.93 15.13 1.21
C ILE A 429 21.84 15.25 2.27
N TRP A 430 20.66 14.73 1.96
CA TRP A 430 19.52 14.63 2.86
C TRP A 430 19.22 13.16 3.15
N ALA A 431 18.65 12.87 4.32
CA ALA A 431 18.16 11.55 4.67
C ALA A 431 16.76 11.62 5.26
N ILE A 432 15.90 10.67 4.90
CA ILE A 432 14.50 10.59 5.36
C ILE A 432 14.07 9.14 5.65
N GLY A 433 13.08 8.99 6.51
CA GLY A 433 12.56 7.71 6.97
C GLY A 433 13.56 6.95 7.85
N ASP A 434 13.42 5.62 7.88
CA ASP A 434 14.11 4.78 8.86
C ASP A 434 15.65 4.79 8.78
N CYS A 435 16.25 5.33 7.71
CA CYS A 435 17.70 5.51 7.63
C CYS A 435 18.20 6.81 8.26
N ALA A 436 17.31 7.73 8.63
CA ALA A 436 17.62 9.01 9.26
C ALA A 436 17.33 9.00 10.76
N VAL A 437 18.11 9.76 11.53
CA VAL A 437 17.90 9.99 12.96
C VAL A 437 17.54 11.45 13.17
N ALA A 438 16.24 11.75 13.03
CA ALA A 438 15.66 13.09 13.22
C ALA A 438 15.03 13.30 14.61
N GLY A 439 15.19 12.33 15.53
CA GLY A 439 14.58 12.37 16.88
C GLY A 439 13.13 11.85 16.94
N TYR A 440 12.63 11.23 15.87
CA TYR A 440 11.29 10.65 15.81
C TYR A 440 11.32 9.13 15.64
N ALA A 441 10.18 8.48 15.89
CA ALA A 441 10.04 7.03 15.74
C ALA A 441 10.08 6.59 14.25
N PRO A 442 10.69 5.44 13.92
CA PRO A 442 10.79 4.94 12.54
C PRO A 442 9.43 4.42 12.06
N THR A 443 8.61 5.31 11.53
CA THR A 443 7.24 5.01 11.09
C THR A 443 6.97 5.55 9.69
N ALA A 444 6.04 4.90 8.99
CA ALA A 444 5.53 5.38 7.70
C ALA A 444 5.00 6.81 7.77
N GLN A 445 4.37 7.20 8.89
CA GLN A 445 3.82 8.52 9.11
C GLN A 445 4.93 9.59 9.17
N VAL A 446 6.01 9.33 9.92
CA VAL A 446 7.19 10.21 9.99
C VAL A 446 7.85 10.32 8.62
N ALA A 447 8.17 9.19 7.98
CA ALA A 447 8.80 9.16 6.66
C ALA A 447 7.98 9.93 5.61
N SER A 448 6.65 9.76 5.59
CA SER A 448 5.77 10.47 4.67
C SER A 448 5.76 11.98 4.94
N GLN A 449 5.74 12.42 6.20
CA GLN A 449 5.81 13.84 6.54
C GLN A 449 7.16 14.46 6.19
N GLU A 450 8.26 13.76 6.43
CA GLU A 450 9.62 14.16 6.04
C GLU A 450 9.73 14.31 4.51
N GLY A 451 9.23 13.33 3.74
CA GLY A 451 9.20 13.40 2.28
C GLY A 451 8.35 14.58 1.77
N ASN A 452 7.16 14.78 2.34
CA ASN A 452 6.31 15.94 2.01
C ASN A 452 6.94 17.29 2.40
N PHE A 453 7.73 17.33 3.46
CA PHE A 453 8.50 18.50 3.86
C PHE A 453 9.61 18.77 2.85
N LEU A 454 10.44 17.78 2.52
CA LEU A 454 11.52 17.94 1.53
C LEU A 454 11.00 18.33 0.15
N GLY A 455 9.88 17.76 -0.30
CA GLY A 455 9.30 18.14 -1.59
C GLY A 455 8.89 19.61 -1.63
N ARG A 456 8.36 20.15 -0.53
CA ARG A 456 8.07 21.59 -0.41
C ARG A 456 9.34 22.43 -0.30
N LEU A 457 10.32 21.96 0.48
CA LEU A 457 11.61 22.62 0.66
C LEU A 457 12.33 22.78 -0.69
N PHE A 458 12.45 21.72 -1.48
CA PHE A 458 13.11 21.76 -2.79
C PHE A 458 12.37 22.65 -3.78
N ASN A 459 11.03 22.56 -3.85
CA ASN A 459 10.26 23.47 -4.69
C ASN A 459 10.46 24.95 -4.30
N ASN A 460 10.64 25.23 -3.01
CA ASN A 460 10.94 26.59 -2.54
C ASN A 460 12.39 26.99 -2.87
N MET A 461 13.36 26.09 -2.71
CA MET A 461 14.76 26.34 -3.07
C MET A 461 14.91 26.70 -4.55
N ALA A 462 14.26 25.95 -5.45
CA ALA A 462 14.24 26.26 -6.87
C ALA A 462 13.62 27.63 -7.18
N LYS A 463 12.52 27.98 -6.52
CA LYS A 463 11.91 29.31 -6.65
C LYS A 463 12.83 30.42 -6.16
N THR A 464 13.52 30.21 -5.05
CA THR A 464 14.51 31.17 -4.54
C THR A 464 15.62 31.40 -5.55
N GLU A 465 16.21 30.33 -6.09
CA GLU A 465 17.29 30.41 -7.09
C GLU A 465 16.82 31.10 -8.38
N ASN A 466 15.61 30.80 -8.86
CA ASN A 466 15.03 31.47 -10.03
C ASN A 466 14.82 32.97 -9.79
N HIS A 467 14.31 33.35 -8.61
CA HIS A 467 14.11 34.77 -8.27
C HIS A 467 15.45 35.50 -8.11
N GLU A 468 16.45 34.89 -7.46
CA GLU A 468 17.79 35.47 -7.33
C GLU A 468 18.44 35.69 -8.71
N THR A 469 18.37 34.69 -9.57
CA THR A 469 18.89 34.77 -10.95
C THR A 469 18.16 35.87 -11.73
N ARG A 470 16.83 35.95 -11.64
CA ARG A 470 16.03 36.97 -12.32
C ARG A 470 16.33 38.38 -11.81
N ILE A 471 16.49 38.57 -10.51
CA ILE A 471 16.90 39.86 -9.91
C ILE A 471 18.28 40.25 -10.45
N GLN A 472 19.23 39.31 -10.51
CA GLN A 472 20.57 39.57 -11.02
C GLN A 472 20.56 39.96 -12.50
N GLU A 473 19.78 39.27 -13.34
CA GLU A 473 19.58 39.61 -14.75
C GLU A 473 18.97 41.00 -14.92
N LEU A 474 17.87 41.31 -14.22
CA LEU A 474 17.21 42.62 -14.30
C LEU A 474 18.14 43.75 -13.86
N SER A 475 18.87 43.55 -12.75
CA SER A 475 19.86 44.51 -12.25
C SER A 475 20.98 44.75 -13.27
N SER A 476 21.45 43.70 -13.94
CA SER A 476 22.45 43.83 -15.00
C SER A 476 21.93 44.60 -16.23
N ARG A 477 20.66 44.37 -16.62
CA ARG A 477 20.02 45.08 -17.75
C ARG A 477 19.82 46.56 -17.46
N MET A 478 19.44 46.91 -16.23
CA MET A 478 19.30 48.31 -15.80
C MET A 478 20.62 49.10 -15.95
N ASN A 479 21.76 48.44 -15.79
CA ASN A 479 23.07 49.08 -15.95
C ASN A 479 23.46 49.28 -17.43
N ILE A 480 22.78 48.64 -18.39
CA ILE A 480 23.17 48.60 -19.82
C ILE A 480 22.18 49.37 -20.72
N GLN A 481 20.87 49.38 -20.42
CA GLN A 481 19.84 50.03 -21.24
C GLN A 481 19.02 51.05 -20.43
N ALA A 482 19.06 52.32 -20.84
CA ALA A 482 18.42 53.44 -20.13
C ALA A 482 16.90 53.55 -20.30
N GLY A 483 16.27 52.71 -21.12
CA GLY A 483 14.86 52.88 -21.54
C GLY A 483 13.79 52.27 -20.64
N ASP A 484 14.12 51.24 -19.84
CA ASP A 484 13.12 50.38 -19.17
C ASP A 484 13.33 50.25 -17.64
N SER A 485 14.02 51.23 -17.05
CA SER A 485 14.53 51.15 -15.68
C SER A 485 13.44 51.14 -14.60
N ALA A 486 12.25 51.69 -14.86
CA ALA A 486 11.17 51.78 -13.88
C ALA A 486 10.40 50.46 -13.72
N GLU A 487 10.09 49.78 -14.83
CA GLU A 487 9.42 48.48 -14.82
C GLU A 487 10.32 47.40 -14.19
N ALA A 488 11.60 47.39 -14.58
CA ALA A 488 12.59 46.48 -14.01
C ALA A 488 12.75 46.69 -12.49
N ALA A 489 12.78 47.94 -12.00
CA ALA A 489 12.86 48.23 -10.57
C ALA A 489 11.64 47.74 -9.79
N HIS A 490 10.43 47.90 -10.35
CA HIS A 490 9.20 47.40 -9.72
C HIS A 490 9.15 45.86 -9.70
N GLU A 491 9.61 45.20 -10.77
CA GLU A 491 9.72 43.73 -10.82
C GLU A 491 10.72 43.23 -9.77
N ILE A 492 11.90 43.86 -9.64
CA ILE A 492 12.89 43.55 -8.60
C ILE A 492 12.28 43.67 -7.21
N GLU A 493 11.62 44.79 -6.90
CA GLU A 493 11.01 44.99 -5.58
C GLU A 493 9.96 43.89 -5.27
N SER A 494 9.13 43.53 -6.25
CA SER A 494 8.17 42.43 -6.13
C SER A 494 8.85 41.09 -5.86
N LEU A 495 9.91 40.77 -6.61
CA LEU A 495 10.69 39.54 -6.45
C LEU A 495 11.41 39.48 -5.10
N GLU A 496 11.97 40.59 -4.62
CA GLU A 496 12.58 40.68 -3.30
C GLU A 496 11.55 40.45 -2.18
N ARG A 497 10.35 41.03 -2.30
CA ARG A 497 9.24 40.78 -1.35
C ARG A 497 8.83 39.30 -1.36
N GLN A 498 8.78 38.65 -2.52
CA GLN A 498 8.49 37.22 -2.63
C GLN A 498 9.62 36.38 -2.01
N LEU A 499 10.88 36.73 -2.27
CA LEU A 499 12.05 36.03 -1.77
C LEU A 499 12.15 36.07 -0.24
N ARG A 500 11.82 37.21 0.40
CA ARG A 500 11.73 37.29 1.88
C ARG A 500 10.72 36.31 2.45
N ARG A 501 9.57 36.12 1.78
CA ARG A 501 8.53 35.15 2.22
C ARG A 501 8.95 33.71 1.98
N ILE A 502 9.65 33.43 0.88
CA ILE A 502 10.08 32.06 0.53
C ILE A 502 11.24 31.60 1.42
N LYS A 503 12.16 32.51 1.79
CA LYS A 503 13.30 32.18 2.67
C LYS A 503 12.91 31.91 4.13
N ASP A 504 11.72 32.32 4.58
CA ASP A 504 11.19 32.00 5.90
C ASP A 504 10.64 30.55 5.98
N ILE A 505 11.50 29.57 5.70
CA ILE A 505 11.14 28.15 5.77
C ILE A 505 11.34 27.68 7.21
N LYS A 506 10.22 27.34 7.85
CA LYS A 506 10.22 26.74 9.18
C LYS A 506 10.88 25.36 9.18
N PRO A 507 11.58 24.99 10.26
CA PRO A 507 12.18 23.67 10.39
C PRO A 507 11.11 22.56 10.39
N PHE A 508 11.53 21.35 10.05
CA PHE A 508 10.67 20.18 10.09
C PHE A 508 10.18 19.95 11.53
N ARG A 509 8.86 19.79 11.68
CA ARG A 509 8.23 19.38 12.92
C ARG A 509 7.24 18.28 12.63
N TYR A 510 7.49 17.13 13.22
CA TYR A 510 6.57 16.01 13.14
C TYR A 510 5.25 16.32 13.86
N SER A 511 4.14 16.01 13.20
CA SER A 511 2.80 16.05 13.80
C SER A 511 2.28 14.62 13.95
N HIS A 512 2.16 14.14 15.20
CA HIS A 512 1.62 12.82 15.46
C HIS A 512 0.11 12.80 15.17
N GLN A 513 -0.32 11.96 14.24
CA GLN A 513 -1.73 11.83 13.81
C GLN A 513 -2.44 10.67 14.51
N GLY A 514 -1.78 10.03 15.46
CA GLY A 514 -2.26 8.83 16.15
C GLY A 514 -1.61 7.54 15.65
N SER A 515 -1.97 6.46 16.33
CA SER A 515 -1.53 5.09 16.09
C SER A 515 -2.72 4.14 15.96
N LEU A 516 -2.62 3.16 15.06
CA LEU A 516 -3.66 2.20 14.73
C LEU A 516 -3.06 0.80 14.73
N ALA A 517 -3.79 -0.19 15.24
CA ALA A 517 -3.41 -1.60 15.09
C ALA A 517 -4.67 -2.47 14.99
N TYR A 518 -4.68 -3.38 14.01
CA TYR A 518 -5.62 -4.51 13.98
C TYR A 518 -5.24 -5.53 15.06
N ILE A 519 -6.23 -6.16 15.70
CA ILE A 519 -5.98 -7.10 16.82
C ILE A 519 -6.72 -8.45 16.67
N GLY A 520 -7.18 -8.78 15.46
CA GLY A 520 -7.96 -10.00 15.19
C GLY A 520 -9.48 -9.80 15.36
N SER A 521 -10.24 -10.76 14.86
CA SER A 521 -11.71 -10.90 15.02
C SER A 521 -12.49 -9.62 14.73
N GLU A 522 -12.15 -8.93 13.64
CA GLU A 522 -12.78 -7.66 13.21
C GLU A 522 -12.75 -6.57 14.30
N LYS A 523 -11.71 -6.58 15.16
CA LYS A 523 -11.46 -5.56 16.18
C LYS A 523 -10.15 -4.83 15.87
N ALA A 524 -10.09 -3.55 16.22
CA ALA A 524 -8.87 -2.75 16.15
C ALA A 524 -8.76 -1.82 17.36
N VAL A 525 -7.56 -1.31 17.62
CA VAL A 525 -7.30 -0.23 18.56
C VAL A 525 -6.82 1.02 17.81
N ALA A 526 -7.25 2.18 18.30
CA ALA A 526 -6.85 3.48 17.79
C ALA A 526 -6.55 4.41 18.96
N ASP A 527 -5.38 5.04 18.90
CA ASP A 527 -4.96 6.12 19.81
C ASP A 527 -4.76 7.37 18.96
N VAL A 528 -5.74 8.27 18.93
CA VAL A 528 -5.75 9.42 18.02
C VAL A 528 -5.75 10.72 18.83
N SER A 529 -4.80 11.61 18.54
CA SER A 529 -4.81 12.96 19.08
C SER A 529 -5.81 13.81 18.30
N TRP A 530 -6.91 14.22 18.95
CA TRP A 530 -7.94 15.05 18.35
C TRP A 530 -8.17 16.30 19.21
N TRP A 531 -7.99 17.47 18.60
CA TRP A 531 -8.03 18.78 19.27
C TRP A 531 -6.99 18.86 20.40
N ASN A 532 -7.43 18.86 21.66
CA ASN A 532 -6.58 19.01 22.85
C ASN A 532 -6.53 17.73 23.70
N GLY A 533 -7.04 16.59 23.21
CA GLY A 533 -7.08 15.33 23.95
C GLY A 533 -6.65 14.14 23.11
N ASN A 534 -6.20 13.08 23.78
CA ASN A 534 -5.99 11.77 23.17
C ASN A 534 -7.27 10.94 23.30
N PHE A 535 -7.76 10.44 22.18
CA PHE A 535 -8.92 9.57 22.11
C PHE A 535 -8.45 8.13 21.89
N ALA A 536 -8.56 7.32 22.93
CA ALA A 536 -8.24 5.90 22.92
C ALA A 536 -9.53 5.10 22.73
N THR A 537 -9.64 4.32 21.66
CA THR A 537 -10.82 3.52 21.36
C THR A 537 -10.44 2.13 20.84
N GLY A 538 -11.28 1.13 21.12
CA GLY A 538 -11.07 -0.27 20.76
C GLY A 538 -12.39 -0.95 20.38
N GLY A 539 -12.33 -1.94 19.48
CA GLY A 539 -13.46 -2.79 19.10
C GLY A 539 -13.86 -2.67 17.62
N SER A 540 -15.04 -3.18 17.29
CA SER A 540 -15.47 -3.33 15.88
C SER A 540 -15.80 -2.02 15.17
N MET A 541 -16.25 -0.99 15.90
CA MET A 541 -16.38 0.36 15.30
C MET A 541 -15.01 0.97 15.00
N THR A 542 -14.03 0.74 15.87
CA THR A 542 -12.64 1.13 15.64
C THR A 542 -12.04 0.38 14.46
N TYR A 543 -12.43 -0.87 14.24
CA TYR A 543 -12.05 -1.63 13.04
C TYR A 543 -12.54 -0.99 11.73
N LEU A 544 -13.79 -0.51 11.70
CA LEU A 544 -14.30 0.24 10.54
C LEU A 544 -13.53 1.55 10.33
N PHE A 545 -13.18 2.23 11.43
CA PHE A 545 -12.31 3.42 11.38
C PHE A 545 -10.91 3.07 10.85
N TRP A 546 -10.29 1.99 11.33
CA TRP A 546 -9.01 1.47 10.86
C TRP A 546 -9.05 1.24 9.34
N ARG A 547 -10.07 0.53 8.82
CA ARG A 547 -10.23 0.28 7.38
C ARG A 547 -10.34 1.59 6.59
N SER A 548 -11.17 2.52 7.06
CA SER A 548 -11.35 3.83 6.43
C SER A 548 -10.05 4.66 6.42
N ALA A 549 -9.34 4.69 7.54
CA ALA A 549 -8.08 5.42 7.69
C ALA A 549 -7.02 4.87 6.72
N TYR A 550 -6.82 3.56 6.67
CA TYR A 550 -5.82 2.95 5.76
C TYR A 550 -6.17 3.13 4.29
N LEU A 551 -7.45 3.06 3.90
CA LEU A 551 -7.87 3.42 2.54
C LEU A 551 -7.55 4.88 2.20
N SER A 552 -7.80 5.80 3.13
CA SER A 552 -7.50 7.22 2.89
C SER A 552 -5.99 7.46 2.69
N MET A 553 -5.14 6.71 3.40
CA MET A 553 -3.69 6.82 3.36
C MET A 553 -3.04 6.19 2.12
N CYS A 554 -3.74 5.29 1.41
CA CYS A 554 -3.23 4.72 0.16
C CYS A 554 -2.86 5.82 -0.86
N PHE A 555 -1.71 5.67 -1.53
CA PHE A 555 -1.19 6.71 -2.43
C PHE A 555 -1.92 6.81 -3.78
N SER A 556 -2.57 5.75 -4.27
CA SER A 556 -3.27 5.76 -5.56
C SER A 556 -4.73 5.33 -5.40
N THR A 557 -5.58 5.81 -6.31
CA THR A 557 -6.98 5.36 -6.43
C THR A 557 -7.03 3.87 -6.79
N ARG A 558 -6.08 3.39 -7.59
CA ARG A 558 -5.93 1.98 -7.92
C ARG A 558 -5.77 1.11 -6.66
N ASN A 559 -4.82 1.42 -5.77
CA ASN A 559 -4.65 0.65 -4.52
C ASN A 559 -5.94 0.66 -3.69
N ARG A 560 -6.60 1.81 -3.55
CA ARG A 560 -7.85 1.93 -2.79
C ARG A 560 -8.93 1.00 -3.31
N VAL A 561 -9.16 1.01 -4.63
CA VAL A 561 -10.16 0.14 -5.27
C VAL A 561 -9.80 -1.33 -5.09
N LEU A 562 -8.54 -1.70 -5.33
CA LEU A 562 -8.11 -3.09 -5.20
C LEU A 562 -8.22 -3.61 -3.77
N VAL A 563 -7.82 -2.83 -2.76
CA VAL A 563 -7.96 -3.21 -1.35
C VAL A 563 -9.43 -3.37 -0.95
N ILE A 564 -10.33 -2.48 -1.40
CA ILE A 564 -11.78 -2.63 -1.17
C ILE A 564 -12.31 -3.93 -1.78
N LEU A 565 -11.90 -4.21 -3.02
CA LEU A 565 -12.30 -5.43 -3.72
C LEU A 565 -11.77 -6.69 -3.02
N ASP A 566 -10.55 -6.66 -2.51
CA ASP A 566 -9.98 -7.78 -1.77
C ASP A 566 -10.71 -8.04 -0.45
N TRP A 567 -11.03 -6.99 0.32
CA TRP A 567 -11.85 -7.13 1.53
C TRP A 567 -13.25 -7.67 1.24
N LEU A 568 -13.84 -7.27 0.13
CA LEU A 568 -15.13 -7.79 -0.29
C LEU A 568 -15.00 -9.26 -0.73
N LYS A 569 -13.99 -9.57 -1.54
CA LYS A 569 -13.69 -10.93 -2.03
C LYS A 569 -13.47 -11.88 -0.87
N SER A 570 -12.60 -11.54 0.07
CA SER A 570 -12.28 -12.39 1.22
C SER A 570 -13.49 -12.59 2.13
N LYS A 571 -14.33 -11.56 2.32
CA LYS A 571 -15.56 -11.72 3.12
C LYS A 571 -16.63 -12.58 2.44
N VAL A 572 -16.77 -12.49 1.11
CA VAL A 572 -17.82 -13.20 0.35
C VAL A 572 -17.42 -14.64 0.02
N PHE A 573 -16.16 -14.87 -0.35
CA PHE A 573 -15.69 -16.16 -0.86
C PHE A 573 -14.73 -16.89 0.09
N GLY A 574 -14.33 -16.27 1.21
CA GLY A 574 -13.22 -16.74 2.04
C GLY A 574 -11.87 -16.28 1.49
N ARG A 575 -10.80 -16.52 2.25
CA ARG A 575 -9.43 -16.20 1.82
C ARG A 575 -8.94 -17.27 0.85
N ASP A 576 -8.14 -16.86 -0.13
CA ASP A 576 -7.58 -17.81 -1.11
C ASP A 576 -6.43 -18.61 -0.47
N VAL A 577 -6.54 -19.93 -0.49
CA VAL A 577 -5.53 -20.86 0.08
C VAL A 577 -4.67 -21.53 -0.99
N SER A 578 -4.90 -21.20 -2.27
CA SER A 578 -4.20 -21.81 -3.40
C SER A 578 -2.71 -21.43 -3.40
N ARG A 579 -1.86 -22.34 -3.88
CA ARG A 579 -0.39 -22.21 -3.90
C ARG A 579 0.14 -22.05 -5.33
N GLU A 580 1.13 -21.18 -5.53
CA GLU A 580 2.08 -21.17 -6.65
C GLU A 580 3.51 -21.09 -6.10
#